data_AF-A0A973LCW1-F1
#
_entry.id   AF-A0A973LCW1-F1
#
_cell.length_a   1.000
_cell.length_b   1.000
_cell.length_c   1.000
_cell.angle_alpha   90.00
_cell.angle_beta   90.00
_cell.angle_gamma   90.00
#
_symmetry.space_group_name_H-M   'P 1'
#
loop_
_entity.id
_entity.type
_entity.pdbx_description
1 polymer ?
#
loop_
_entity_poly.entity_id
_entity_poly.type
_entity_poly.pdbx_seq_one_letter_code
_entity_poly.pdbx_strand_id
1 'polypeptide(L)'
;MGEWWSIEVADGEFSAASWKDTHGRDLIRTALEYGAEDWAWVERPWGVVLELCFPEVLPVGGWEAFRDAALVKAALDAVPDPINGLLLYPGRGGSSGARVPRKPKPAPAAAAAALPEPEPSEKVLRLEAALEAPLEPSSESFVHAA
;
A
#
# COMPACT_ATOMS: atom_id res chain seq x y z
N MET A 1 26.47 12.18 20.00
CA MET A 1 25.29 11.33 19.66
C MET A 1 25.49 10.88 18.23
N GLY A 2 25.29 9.60 17.89
CA GLY A 2 25.62 9.11 16.53
C GLY A 2 24.90 9.90 15.43
N GLU A 3 25.66 10.27 14.39
CA GLU A 3 25.16 10.92 13.18
C GLU A 3 24.65 9.85 12.21
N TRP A 4 23.40 10.00 11.80
CA TRP A 4 22.79 9.13 10.81
C TRP A 4 22.95 9.70 9.41
N TRP A 5 23.22 8.82 8.46
CA TRP A 5 23.29 9.11 7.04
C TRP A 5 22.46 8.12 6.26
N SER A 6 21.84 8.57 5.17
CA SER A 6 21.03 7.73 4.30
C SER A 6 21.56 7.75 2.87
N ILE A 7 21.63 6.57 2.26
CA ILE A 7 21.85 6.37 0.82
C ILE A 7 20.57 5.79 0.24
N GLU A 8 19.93 6.56 -0.61
CA GLU A 8 18.68 6.19 -1.28
C GLU A 8 18.95 5.87 -2.74
N VAL A 9 18.48 4.71 -3.17
CA VAL A 9 18.65 4.16 -4.52
C VAL A 9 17.29 3.78 -5.07
N ALA A 10 16.85 4.48 -6.12
CA ALA A 10 15.60 4.20 -6.82
C ALA A 10 15.75 3.10 -7.87
N ASP A 11 14.65 2.45 -8.21
CA ASP A 11 14.58 1.56 -9.37
C ASP A 11 14.81 2.35 -10.67
N GLY A 12 15.50 1.73 -11.64
CA GLY A 12 15.90 2.38 -12.88
C GLY A 12 16.00 1.38 -14.03
N GLU A 13 17.16 1.31 -14.70
CA GLU A 13 17.42 0.34 -15.77
C GLU A 13 17.26 -1.11 -15.28
N PHE A 14 17.51 -1.35 -14.00
CA PHE A 14 17.25 -2.59 -13.29
C PHE A 14 16.73 -2.30 -11.86
N SER A 15 16.41 -3.34 -11.10
CA SER A 15 15.85 -3.15 -9.76
C SER A 15 16.92 -2.74 -8.74
N ALA A 16 16.57 -1.80 -7.87
CA ALA A 16 17.40 -1.40 -6.73
C ALA A 16 17.59 -2.55 -5.73
N ALA A 17 16.64 -3.49 -5.67
CA ALA A 17 16.79 -4.73 -4.91
C ALA A 17 17.96 -5.59 -5.43
N SER A 18 18.10 -5.75 -6.76
CA SER A 18 19.23 -6.49 -7.34
C SER A 18 20.57 -5.80 -7.10
N TRP A 19 20.59 -4.47 -7.12
CA TRP A 19 21.76 -3.67 -6.72
C TRP A 19 22.14 -3.94 -5.26
N LYS A 20 21.17 -3.89 -4.34
CA LYS A 20 21.35 -4.21 -2.92
C LYS A 20 21.89 -5.62 -2.72
N ASP A 21 21.37 -6.61 -3.43
CA ASP A 21 21.83 -8.00 -3.30
C ASP A 21 23.28 -8.18 -3.76
N THR A 22 23.69 -7.41 -4.78
CA THR A 22 25.04 -7.48 -5.35
C THR A 22 26.07 -6.72 -4.49
N HIS A 23 25.77 -5.49 -4.08
CA HIS A 23 26.74 -4.59 -3.43
C HIS A 23 26.50 -4.41 -1.93
N GLY A 24 25.31 -4.70 -1.43
CA GLY A 24 24.89 -4.35 -0.08
C GLY A 24 25.75 -4.96 1.02
N ARG A 25 26.23 -6.21 0.84
CA ARG A 25 27.13 -6.86 1.79
C ARG A 25 28.48 -6.15 1.88
N ASP A 26 29.02 -5.73 0.75
CA ASP A 26 30.32 -5.07 0.70
C ASP A 26 30.23 -3.62 1.20
N LEU A 27 29.09 -2.94 0.96
CA LEU A 27 28.79 -1.62 1.55
C LEU A 27 28.73 -1.69 3.07
N ILE A 28 28.01 -2.68 3.65
CA ILE A 28 27.96 -2.83 5.11
C ILE A 28 29.34 -3.14 5.67
N ARG A 29 30.09 -4.10 5.07
CA ARG A 29 31.45 -4.42 5.52
C ARG A 29 32.33 -3.16 5.53
N THR A 30 32.30 -2.40 4.45
CA THR A 30 33.07 -1.16 4.35
C THR A 30 32.58 -0.14 5.39
N ALA A 31 31.28 0.04 5.60
CA ALA A 31 30.77 0.94 6.63
C ALA A 31 31.32 0.59 8.02
N LEU A 32 31.36 -0.70 8.37
CA LEU A 32 31.93 -1.18 9.63
C LEU A 32 33.44 -0.92 9.72
N GLU A 33 34.20 -1.13 8.64
CA GLU A 33 35.64 -0.82 8.58
C GLU A 33 35.93 0.67 8.83
N TYR A 34 35.02 1.54 8.41
CA TYR A 34 35.13 2.99 8.58
C TYR A 34 34.44 3.51 9.86
N GLY A 35 33.99 2.62 10.75
CA GLY A 35 33.52 2.95 12.09
C GLY A 35 32.00 3.17 12.22
N ALA A 36 31.19 2.61 11.33
CA ALA A 36 29.73 2.60 11.53
C ALA A 36 29.36 1.77 12.76
N GLU A 37 28.46 2.30 13.59
CA GLU A 37 27.96 1.66 14.82
C GLU A 37 26.66 0.89 14.58
N ASP A 38 25.84 1.36 13.65
CA ASP A 38 24.52 0.79 13.36
C ASP A 38 24.18 0.97 11.88
N TRP A 39 23.32 0.10 11.35
CA TRP A 39 22.84 0.15 9.98
C TRP A 39 21.44 -0.41 9.85
N ALA A 40 20.67 0.11 8.89
CA ALA A 40 19.36 -0.42 8.55
C ALA A 40 19.14 -0.39 7.05
N TRP A 41 18.56 -1.47 6.52
CA TRP A 41 18.02 -1.49 5.17
C TRP A 41 16.52 -1.26 5.20
N VAL A 42 16.05 -0.33 4.39
CA VAL A 42 14.63 -0.05 4.22
C VAL A 42 14.27 -0.24 2.76
N GLU A 43 13.51 -1.28 2.46
CA GLU A 43 12.95 -1.50 1.13
C GLU A 43 11.68 -0.67 0.96
N ARG A 44 11.54 -0.03 -0.19
CA ARG A 44 10.40 0.82 -0.53
C ARG A 44 9.85 0.42 -1.90
N PRO A 45 8.60 0.75 -2.21
CA PRO A 45 8.01 0.41 -3.51
C PRO A 45 8.70 1.04 -4.73
N TRP A 46 9.56 2.03 -4.50
CA TRP A 46 10.30 2.76 -5.53
C TRP A 46 11.81 2.47 -5.51
N GLY A 47 12.30 1.66 -4.57
CA GLY A 47 13.73 1.40 -4.43
C GLY A 47 14.15 0.94 -3.02
N VAL A 48 15.40 1.23 -2.64
CA VAL A 48 15.98 0.84 -1.34
C VAL A 48 16.69 2.02 -0.68
N VAL A 49 16.71 2.02 0.65
CA VAL A 49 17.48 2.98 1.46
C VAL A 49 18.41 2.21 2.39
N LEU A 50 19.68 2.58 2.38
CA LEU A 50 20.68 2.17 3.36
C LEU A 50 20.89 3.32 4.35
N GLU A 51 20.49 3.11 5.60
CA GLU A 51 20.75 4.02 6.71
C GLU A 51 21.98 3.54 7.47
N LEU A 52 22.93 4.43 7.73
CA LEU A 52 24.17 4.16 8.47
C LEU A 52 24.31 5.15 9.62
N CYS A 53 24.70 4.66 10.80
CA CYS A 53 25.02 5.47 11.96
C CYS A 53 26.53 5.50 12.17
N PHE A 54 27.12 6.68 12.15
CA PHE A 54 28.51 6.90 12.52
C PHE A 54 28.58 7.68 13.83
N PRO A 55 29.59 7.46 14.68
CA PRO A 55 29.79 8.28 15.86
C PRO A 55 30.21 9.70 15.46
N GLU A 56 29.74 10.69 16.21
CA GLU A 56 30.01 12.12 15.99
C GLU A 56 31.49 12.50 16.04
N VAL A 57 32.27 11.75 16.83
CA VAL A 57 33.71 11.99 16.99
C VAL A 57 34.45 10.70 16.70
N LEU A 58 35.01 10.61 15.50
CA LEU A 58 35.91 9.54 15.09
C LEU A 58 37.27 10.14 14.66
N PRO A 59 38.40 9.75 15.28
CA PRO A 59 39.70 10.31 14.93
C PRO A 59 40.19 9.93 13.53
N VAL A 60 39.73 8.80 12.98
CA VAL A 60 40.01 8.32 11.61
C VAL A 60 38.79 7.56 11.10
N GLY A 61 38.23 7.96 9.95
CA GLY A 61 37.08 7.30 9.33
C GLY A 61 35.84 8.21 9.27
N GLY A 62 34.67 7.62 9.48
CA GLY A 62 33.39 8.34 9.43
C GLY A 62 32.76 8.35 8.04
N TRP A 63 31.64 9.06 7.91
CA TRP A 63 30.84 9.09 6.69
C TRP A 63 31.61 9.58 5.47
N GLU A 64 32.37 10.68 5.59
CA GLU A 64 33.11 11.25 4.47
C GLU A 64 34.17 10.28 3.93
N ALA A 65 34.94 9.66 4.83
CA ALA A 65 35.95 8.66 4.46
C ALA A 65 35.32 7.40 3.87
N PHE A 66 34.18 6.95 4.41
CA PHE A 66 33.40 5.84 3.86
C PHE A 66 32.92 6.16 2.44
N ARG A 67 32.32 7.35 2.23
CA ARG A 67 31.88 7.82 0.92
C ARG A 67 33.04 7.88 -0.08
N ASP A 68 34.24 8.22 0.39
CA ASP A 68 35.41 8.34 -0.46
C ASP A 68 36.08 7.01 -0.81
N ALA A 69 35.73 5.92 -0.13
CA ALA A 69 36.27 4.59 -0.39
C ALA A 69 36.00 4.14 -1.84
N ALA A 70 37.01 3.58 -2.49
CA ALA A 70 36.94 3.16 -3.89
C ALA A 70 35.82 2.13 -4.14
N LEU A 71 35.60 1.22 -3.19
CA LEU A 71 34.51 0.24 -3.28
C LEU A 71 33.14 0.90 -3.23
N VAL A 72 32.96 1.89 -2.35
CA VAL A 72 31.70 2.62 -2.20
C VAL A 72 31.41 3.42 -3.46
N LYS A 73 32.40 4.15 -3.99
CA LYS A 73 32.27 4.86 -5.27
C LYS A 73 31.87 3.93 -6.41
N ALA A 74 32.55 2.78 -6.55
CA ALA A 74 32.20 1.79 -7.57
C ALA A 74 30.77 1.25 -7.40
N ALA A 75 30.30 1.04 -6.17
CA ALA A 75 28.93 0.61 -5.91
C ALA A 75 27.90 1.70 -6.23
N LEU A 76 28.23 2.97 -5.97
CA LEU A 76 27.39 4.12 -6.30
C LEU A 76 27.33 4.40 -7.82
N ASP A 77 28.43 4.15 -8.53
CA ASP A 77 28.48 4.26 -10.00
C ASP A 77 27.66 3.15 -10.70
N ALA A 78 27.48 2.01 -10.02
CA ALA A 78 26.69 0.87 -10.51
C ALA A 78 25.20 0.93 -10.12
N VAL A 79 24.66 2.11 -9.81
CA VAL A 79 23.26 2.31 -9.42
C VAL A 79 22.32 2.22 -10.64
N PRO A 80 21.07 1.70 -10.49
CA PRO A 80 20.12 1.60 -11.60
C PRO A 80 19.76 2.88 -12.36
N ASP A 81 19.69 4.02 -11.66
CA ASP A 81 19.52 5.35 -12.25
C ASP A 81 20.52 6.32 -11.60
N PRO A 82 21.69 6.53 -12.23
CA PRO A 82 22.72 7.40 -11.67
C PRO A 82 22.40 8.90 -11.80
N ILE A 83 21.39 9.28 -12.60
CA ILE A 83 21.07 10.69 -12.85
C ILE A 83 20.04 11.20 -11.84
N ASN A 84 18.94 10.45 -11.63
CA ASN A 84 17.85 10.88 -10.74
C ASN A 84 17.59 9.92 -9.58
N GLY A 85 18.18 8.72 -9.60
CA GLY A 85 17.86 7.66 -8.67
C GLY A 85 18.79 7.53 -7.47
N LEU A 86 19.83 8.35 -7.35
CA LEU A 86 20.78 8.31 -6.24
C LEU A 86 20.71 9.58 -5.37
N LEU A 87 20.40 9.42 -4.09
CA LEU A 87 20.41 10.50 -3.11
C LEU A 87 21.22 10.12 -1.87
N LEU A 88 22.03 11.05 -1.38
CA LEU A 88 22.80 10.91 -0.13
C LEU A 88 22.51 12.12 0.74
N TYR A 89 22.04 11.90 1.97
CA TYR A 89 21.66 12.99 2.87
C TYR A 89 21.80 12.61 4.36
N PRO A 90 21.98 13.59 5.26
CA PRO A 90 22.01 13.35 6.69
C PRO A 90 20.61 13.08 7.26
N GLY A 91 20.52 12.19 8.24
CA GLY A 91 19.30 11.76 8.91
C GLY A 91 18.78 10.39 8.45
N ARG A 92 17.70 9.93 9.09
CA ARG A 92 16.96 8.69 8.76
C ARG A 92 15.67 9.02 8.00
N GLY A 93 15.12 8.04 7.28
CA GLY A 93 13.71 8.03 6.89
C GLY A 93 13.38 8.08 5.40
N GLY A 94 14.36 8.12 4.49
CA GLY A 94 14.09 8.31 3.06
C GLY A 94 13.67 9.75 2.72
N SER A 95 13.77 10.13 1.45
CA SER A 95 13.09 11.30 0.85
C SER A 95 11.57 11.11 0.76
N SER A 96 11.10 9.88 1.00
CA SER A 96 9.71 9.49 0.90
C SER A 96 8.93 10.05 2.09
N GLY A 97 8.52 11.32 1.94
CA GLY A 97 7.69 12.06 2.87
C GLY A 97 6.47 11.26 3.33
N ALA A 98 5.97 11.58 4.52
CA ALA A 98 4.84 10.92 5.13
C ALA A 98 3.67 10.79 4.13
N ARG A 99 3.07 9.60 4.03
CA ARG A 99 1.95 9.33 3.13
C ARG A 99 0.79 10.26 3.50
N VAL A 100 0.58 11.34 2.73
CA VAL A 100 -0.58 12.21 2.89
C VAL A 100 -1.79 11.47 2.30
N PRO A 101 -2.80 11.08 3.10
CA PRO A 101 -4.00 10.46 2.55
C PRO A 101 -4.67 11.44 1.59
N ARG A 102 -5.07 10.97 0.40
CA ARG A 102 -5.91 11.78 -0.49
C ARG A 102 -7.18 12.15 0.28
N LYS A 103 -7.57 13.44 0.25
CA LYS A 103 -8.85 13.88 0.81
C LYS A 103 -9.96 12.99 0.23
N PRO A 104 -10.75 12.28 1.05
CA PRO A 104 -11.84 11.45 0.55
C PRO A 104 -12.74 12.31 -0.33
N LYS A 105 -13.10 11.81 -1.51
CA LYS A 105 -14.19 12.43 -2.28
C LYS A 105 -15.43 12.41 -1.37
N PRO A 106 -16.23 13.48 -1.32
CA PRO A 106 -17.47 13.49 -0.53
C PRO A 106 -18.31 12.26 -0.92
N ALA A 107 -18.93 11.64 0.09
CA ALA A 107 -19.73 10.43 -0.12
C ALA A 107 -20.83 10.71 -1.18
N PRO A 108 -21.18 9.75 -2.04
CA PRO A 108 -22.17 9.93 -3.11
C PRO A 108 -23.52 10.49 -2.62
N ALA A 109 -23.86 10.25 -1.35
CA ALA A 109 -25.10 10.71 -0.73
C ALA A 109 -25.08 12.17 -0.25
N ALA A 110 -23.92 12.83 -0.19
CA ALA A 110 -23.82 14.21 0.30
C ALA A 110 -24.45 15.25 -0.65
N ALA A 111 -24.78 14.85 -1.88
CA ALA A 111 -25.48 15.64 -2.89
C ALA A 111 -26.82 15.01 -3.32
N ALA A 112 -27.34 14.03 -2.58
CA ALA A 112 -28.63 13.43 -2.90
C ALA A 112 -29.76 14.44 -2.58
N ALA A 113 -30.44 14.91 -3.62
CA ALA A 113 -31.70 15.64 -3.45
C ALA A 113 -32.77 14.68 -2.90
N ALA A 114 -33.64 15.18 -2.02
CA ALA A 114 -34.79 14.42 -1.55
C ALA A 114 -35.67 14.04 -2.75
N LEU A 115 -36.01 12.75 -2.86
CA LEU A 115 -37.03 12.30 -3.81
C LEU A 115 -38.38 12.86 -3.38
N PRO A 116 -39.26 13.24 -4.32
CA PRO A 116 -40.63 13.62 -3.98
C PRO A 116 -41.32 12.45 -3.27
N GLU A 117 -42.10 12.79 -2.25
CA GLU A 117 -42.83 11.81 -1.44
C GLU A 117 -43.84 11.05 -2.33
N PRO A 118 -43.93 9.72 -2.22
CA PRO A 118 -44.83 8.95 -3.07
C PRO A 118 -46.29 9.31 -2.76
N GLU A 119 -47.08 9.56 -3.81
CA GLU A 119 -48.53 9.76 -3.68
C GLU A 119 -49.16 8.53 -3.03
N PRO A 120 -50.11 8.71 -2.09
CA PRO A 120 -50.72 7.59 -1.37
C PRO A 120 -51.42 6.66 -2.37
N SER A 121 -51.04 5.38 -2.35
CA SER A 121 -51.61 4.36 -3.24
C SER A 121 -53.14 4.28 -3.08
N GLU A 122 -53.87 4.36 -4.19
CA GLU A 122 -55.31 4.14 -4.20
C GLU A 122 -55.64 2.76 -3.62
N LYS A 123 -56.64 2.73 -2.74
CA LYS A 123 -57.10 1.53 -2.02
C LYS A 123 -57.59 0.49 -3.03
N VAL A 124 -56.90 -0.66 -3.08
CA VAL A 124 -57.39 -1.85 -3.78
C VAL A 124 -58.72 -2.30 -3.17
N LEU A 125 -59.81 -2.17 -3.92
CA LEU A 125 -61.13 -2.70 -3.57
C LEU A 125 -61.19 -4.19 -3.91
N ARG A 126 -61.51 -5.01 -2.91
CA ARG A 126 -61.69 -6.46 -3.03
C ARG A 126 -63.11 -6.75 -3.53
N LEU A 127 -63.22 -7.46 -4.65
CA LEU A 127 -64.51 -7.81 -5.25
C LEU A 127 -64.89 -9.24 -4.84
N GLU A 128 -65.66 -9.38 -3.76
CA GLU A 128 -66.44 -10.59 -3.52
C GLU A 128 -67.91 -10.32 -3.87
N ALA A 129 -68.34 -10.83 -5.02
CA ALA A 129 -69.75 -10.86 -5.42
C ALA A 129 -70.34 -12.22 -5.01
N ALA A 130 -71.24 -12.15 -4.03
CA ALA A 130 -72.10 -13.24 -3.58
C ALA A 130 -73.08 -13.67 -4.67
N LEU A 131 -73.39 -14.96 -4.76
CA LEU A 131 -74.70 -15.46 -5.18
C LEU A 131 -74.98 -16.82 -4.52
N GLU A 132 -76.07 -16.83 -3.76
CA GLU A 132 -76.74 -17.89 -3.01
C GLU A 132 -76.75 -19.30 -3.65
N ALA A 133 -76.62 -20.33 -2.81
CA ALA A 133 -77.09 -21.71 -3.04
C ALA A 133 -78.63 -21.80 -2.84
N PRO A 134 -79.34 -22.95 -2.96
CA PRO A 134 -78.95 -24.34 -3.29
C PRO A 134 -79.91 -25.04 -4.30
N LEU A 135 -79.76 -26.35 -4.55
CA LEU A 135 -80.81 -27.39 -4.64
C LEU A 135 -80.20 -28.75 -5.08
N GLU A 136 -80.11 -29.70 -4.15
CA GLU A 136 -79.92 -31.16 -4.35
C GLU A 136 -81.29 -31.84 -4.66
N PRO A 137 -81.45 -33.16 -4.94
CA PRO A 137 -80.48 -34.27 -5.16
C PRO A 137 -80.81 -35.16 -6.39
N SER A 138 -80.01 -36.20 -6.68
CA SER A 138 -80.44 -37.61 -6.99
C SER A 138 -79.36 -38.44 -7.72
N SER A 139 -78.76 -39.36 -6.97
CA SER A 139 -78.48 -40.78 -7.26
C SER A 139 -78.16 -41.26 -8.68
N GLU A 140 -77.00 -41.91 -8.89
CA GLU A 140 -76.93 -43.37 -9.01
C GLU A 140 -75.49 -43.91 -8.88
N SER A 141 -75.42 -45.17 -8.47
CA SER A 141 -74.31 -45.87 -7.85
C SER A 141 -73.62 -46.79 -8.86
N PHE A 142 -72.32 -47.08 -8.72
CA PHE A 142 -71.84 -48.46 -8.89
C PHE A 142 -70.54 -48.73 -8.12
N VAL A 143 -70.48 -49.96 -7.62
CA VAL A 143 -69.67 -50.57 -6.56
C VAL A 143 -68.31 -51.09 -7.04
N HIS A 144 -67.38 -51.33 -6.09
CA HIS A 144 -66.22 -52.20 -6.27
C HIS A 144 -66.08 -53.17 -5.09
N ALA A 145 -66.14 -54.48 -5.36
CA ALA A 145 -65.61 -55.55 -4.51
C ALA A 145 -65.40 -56.84 -5.33
N ALA A 146 -64.17 -57.35 -5.29
CA ALA A 146 -63.65 -58.69 -5.63
C ALA A 146 -63.99 -59.33 -7.00
#